data_AF-A0A4Z0L5B7-F1
#
_entry.id   AF-A0A4Z0L5B7-F1
#
_cell.length_a   1.000
_cell.length_b   1.000
_cell.length_c   1.000
_cell.angle_alpha   90.00
_cell.angle_beta   90.00
_cell.angle_gamma   90.00
#
_symmetry.space_group_name_H-M   'P 1'
#
loop_
_entity.id
_entity.type
_entity.pdbx_description
1 polymer ?
#
loop_
_entity_poly.entity_id
_entity_poly.type
_entity_poly.pdbx_seq_one_letter_code
_entity_poly.pdbx_strand_id
1 'polypeptide(L)'
;LPLGDGTVLLLCRSLAAVQDAIQLGFDVTRIQVGGLGGGPNRKAVFQNITLDEKDVGILNDLKNRGVQVFFQTIPEDKPQPLDDILKKF
;
A
#
# COMPACT_ATOMS: atom_id res chain seq x y z
N LEU A 1 -22.11 -9.45 -7.95
CA LEU A 1 -21.56 -10.58 -8.73
C LEU A 1 -20.56 -11.30 -7.83
N PRO A 2 -20.81 -12.55 -7.40
CA PRO A 2 -19.78 -13.33 -6.75
C PRO A 2 -18.60 -13.51 -7.73
N LEU A 3 -17.37 -13.31 -7.25
CA LEU A 3 -16.15 -13.32 -8.07
C LEU A 3 -15.75 -14.73 -8.56
N GLY A 4 -16.54 -15.76 -8.23
CA GLY A 4 -16.24 -17.16 -8.53
C GLY A 4 -15.01 -17.68 -7.76
N ASP A 5 -14.52 -18.85 -8.16
CA ASP A 5 -13.38 -19.52 -7.51
C ASP A 5 -12.02 -19.14 -8.14
N GLY A 6 -12.01 -18.06 -8.93
CA GLY A 6 -10.82 -17.61 -9.68
C GLY A 6 -9.83 -16.81 -8.84
N THR A 7 -8.62 -16.62 -9.38
CA THR A 7 -7.65 -15.68 -8.83
C THR A 7 -7.93 -14.27 -9.34
N VAL A 8 -8.00 -13.30 -8.43
CA VAL A 8 -8.25 -11.89 -8.75
C VAL A 8 -7.04 -11.05 -8.38
N LEU A 9 -6.65 -10.14 -9.28
CA LEU A 9 -5.76 -9.03 -8.95
C LEU A 9 -6.61 -7.79 -8.69
N LEU A 10 -6.64 -7.34 -7.44
CA LEU A 10 -7.33 -6.10 -7.06
C LEU A 10 -6.38 -4.92 -7.18
N LEU A 11 -6.75 -3.93 -8.00
CA LEU A 11 -6.00 -2.68 -8.15
C LEU A 11 -6.77 -1.54 -7.50
N CYS A 12 -6.15 -0.87 -6.53
CA CYS A 12 -6.72 0.26 -5.83
C CYS A 12 -5.99 1.55 -6.23
N ARG A 13 -6.75 2.64 -6.43
CA ARG A 13 -6.22 3.96 -6.78
C ARG A 13 -5.45 4.63 -5.63
N SER A 14 -5.76 4.28 -4.38
CA SER A 14 -5.24 4.95 -3.18
C SER A 14 -5.19 4.03 -1.98
N LEU A 15 -4.38 4.41 -0.98
CA LEU A 15 -4.33 3.73 0.32
C LEU A 15 -5.65 3.83 1.10
N ALA A 16 -6.41 4.92 0.92
CA ALA A 16 -7.71 5.09 1.55
C ALA A 16 -8.70 4.01 1.08
N ALA A 17 -8.77 3.74 -0.23
CA ALA A 17 -9.63 2.69 -0.76
C ALA A 17 -9.26 1.29 -0.23
N VAL A 18 -7.96 1.05 -0.03
CA VAL A 18 -7.46 -0.19 0.58
C VAL A 18 -7.88 -0.29 2.05
N GLN A 19 -7.69 0.79 2.82
CA GLN A 19 -8.10 0.85 4.22
C GLN A 19 -9.60 0.63 4.39
N ASP A 20 -10.42 1.31 3.59
CA ASP A 20 -11.88 1.17 3.61
C ASP A 20 -12.30 -0.27 3.32
N ALA A 21 -11.71 -0.90 2.30
CA ALA A 21 -12.02 -2.30 1.96
C ALA A 21 -11.75 -3.25 3.14
N ILE A 22 -10.59 -3.10 3.79
CA ILE A 22 -10.19 -3.93 4.94
C ILE A 22 -11.07 -3.67 6.16
N GLN A 23 -11.45 -2.42 6.40
CA GLN A 23 -12.37 -2.05 7.48
C GLN A 23 -13.78 -2.61 7.24
N LEU A 24 -14.20 -2.73 5.99
CA LEU A 24 -15.46 -3.36 5.59
C LEU A 24 -15.41 -4.90 5.56
N GLY A 25 -14.30 -5.51 5.97
CA GLY A 25 -14.16 -6.96 6.11
C GLY A 25 -13.54 -7.66 4.91
N PHE A 26 -12.91 -6.93 3.98
CA PHE A 26 -12.09 -7.55 2.94
C PHE A 26 -10.81 -8.12 3.56
N ASP A 27 -10.75 -9.45 3.68
CA ASP A 27 -9.62 -10.14 4.28
C ASP A 27 -8.44 -10.21 3.32
N VAL A 28 -7.34 -9.54 3.68
CA VAL A 28 -6.08 -9.56 2.94
C VAL A 28 -4.92 -9.46 3.91
N THR A 29 -3.92 -10.33 3.72
CA THR A 29 -2.76 -10.43 4.60
C THR A 29 -1.55 -9.68 4.07
N ARG A 30 -1.52 -9.35 2.78
CA ARG A 30 -0.36 -8.75 2.12
C ARG A 30 -0.76 -7.78 1.00
N ILE A 31 -0.12 -6.60 0.98
CA ILE A 31 -0.43 -5.52 0.05
C ILE A 31 0.86 -4.95 -0.55
N GLN A 32 0.82 -4.72 -1.87
CA GLN A 32 1.86 -4.04 -2.62
C GLN A 32 1.50 -2.57 -2.83
N VAL A 33 2.43 -1.68 -2.51
CA VAL A 33 2.40 -0.29 -2.98
C VAL A 33 3.27 -0.19 -4.22
N GLY A 34 2.63 -0.16 -5.40
CA GLY A 34 3.31 -0.05 -6.68
C GLY A 34 3.43 1.38 -7.23
N GLY A 35 2.64 2.33 -6.70
CA GLY A 35 2.65 3.70 -7.17
C GLY A 35 1.81 4.61 -6.28
N LEU A 36 2.40 5.71 -5.81
CA LEU A 36 1.69 6.83 -5.19
C LEU A 36 2.32 8.13 -5.73
N GLY A 37 1.55 8.82 -6.58
CA GLY A 37 2.03 9.98 -7.32
C GLY A 37 2.40 11.17 -6.43
N GLY A 38 3.19 12.08 -7.00
CA GLY A 38 3.63 13.32 -6.32
C GLY A 38 2.54 14.38 -6.16
N GLY A 39 2.87 15.42 -5.43
CA GLY A 39 2.00 16.55 -5.13
C GLY A 39 2.62 17.46 -4.07
N PRO A 40 2.02 18.64 -3.79
CA PRO A 40 2.47 19.50 -2.71
C PRO A 40 2.55 18.72 -1.39
N ASN A 41 3.62 18.95 -0.62
CA ASN A 41 3.86 18.32 0.69
C ASN A 41 4.04 16.80 0.67
N ARG A 42 4.35 16.20 -0.50
CA ARG A 42 4.66 14.76 -0.60
C ARG A 42 6.17 14.54 -0.70
N LYS A 43 6.68 13.55 0.03
CA LYS A 43 8.09 13.17 0.09
C LYS A 43 8.34 11.87 -0.68
N ALA A 44 9.34 11.86 -1.55
CA ALA A 44 9.76 10.63 -2.24
C ALA A 44 10.43 9.67 -1.26
N VAL A 45 10.00 8.40 -1.24
CA VAL A 45 10.51 7.38 -0.31
C VAL A 45 11.04 6.13 -1.02
N PHE A 46 10.56 5.85 -2.24
CA PHE A 46 11.01 4.71 -3.05
C PHE A 46 10.72 4.94 -4.53
N GLN A 47 11.77 5.05 -5.36
CA GLN A 47 11.64 5.38 -6.79
C GLN A 47 10.68 6.58 -7.03
N ASN A 48 9.58 6.38 -7.76
CA ASN A 48 8.57 7.40 -8.05
C ASN A 48 7.42 7.44 -7.02
N ILE A 49 7.50 6.65 -5.95
CA ILE A 49 6.50 6.58 -4.88
C ILE A 49 6.78 7.66 -3.85
N THR A 50 5.78 8.51 -3.64
CA THR A 50 5.81 9.57 -2.64
C THR A 50 4.72 9.36 -1.59
N LEU A 51 4.96 9.81 -0.37
CA LEU A 51 4.02 9.76 0.74
C LEU A 51 3.77 11.15 1.32
N ASP A 52 2.64 11.33 1.97
CA ASP A 52 2.40 12.38 2.95
C ASP A 52 2.05 11.77 4.33
N GLU A 53 1.81 12.64 5.32
CA GLU A 53 1.46 12.23 6.69
C GLU A 53 0.21 11.36 6.75
N LYS A 54 -0.77 11.61 5.86
CA LYS A 54 -2.01 10.82 5.81
C LYS A 54 -1.71 9.40 5.32
N ASP A 55 -0.88 9.27 4.30
CA ASP A 55 -0.44 7.96 3.80
C ASP A 55 0.29 7.18 4.89
N VAL A 56 1.20 7.82 5.63
CA VAL A 56 1.92 7.18 6.75
C VAL A 56 0.97 6.74 7.86
N GLY A 57 -0.03 7.55 8.19
CA GLY A 57 -1.09 7.16 9.13
C GLY A 57 -1.82 5.88 8.70
N ILE A 58 -2.21 5.81 7.42
CA ILE A 58 -2.90 4.62 6.87
C ILE A 58 -1.96 3.40 6.87
N LEU A 59 -0.71 3.55 6.43
CA LEU A 59 0.24 2.45 6.38
C LEU A 59 0.52 1.86 7.77
N ASN A 60 0.60 2.71 8.80
CA ASN A 60 0.74 2.27 10.18
C ASN A 60 -0.53 1.56 10.69
N ASP A 61 -1.72 2.06 10.38
CA ASP A 61 -2.99 1.38 10.71
C ASP A 61 -3.05 -0.02 10.09
N LEU A 62 -2.72 -0.15 8.81
CA LEU A 62 -2.64 -1.43 8.11
C LEU A 62 -1.65 -2.39 8.77
N LYS A 63 -0.44 -1.90 9.10
CA LYS A 63 0.57 -2.68 9.83
C LYS A 63 0.05 -3.16 11.19
N ASN A 64 -0.60 -2.28 11.96
CA ASN A 64 -1.15 -2.60 13.28
C ASN A 64 -2.27 -3.63 13.22
N ARG A 65 -2.98 -3.71 12.07
CA ARG A 65 -3.97 -4.75 11.77
C ARG A 65 -3.35 -6.07 11.32
N GLY A 66 -2.02 -6.19 11.27
CA GLY A 66 -1.29 -7.38 10.87
C GLY A 66 -1.10 -7.52 9.35
N VAL A 67 -1.42 -6.49 8.56
CA VAL A 67 -1.24 -6.52 7.11
C VAL A 67 0.23 -6.28 6.77
N GLN A 68 0.82 -7.20 6.01
CA GLN A 68 2.18 -7.03 5.49
C GLN A 68 2.17 -6.07 4.29
N VAL A 69 2.72 -4.87 4.47
CA VAL A 69 2.86 -3.88 3.38
C VAL A 69 4.30 -3.86 2.85
N PHE A 70 4.45 -3.87 1.53
CA PHE A 70 5.73 -3.75 0.86
C PHE A 70 5.64 -2.85 -0.39
N PHE A 71 6.76 -2.26 -0.77
CA PHE A 71 6.87 -1.32 -1.89
C PHE A 71 7.66 -1.99 -3.01
N GLN A 72 7.07 -2.04 -4.20
CA GLN A 72 7.65 -2.66 -5.39
C GLN A 72 6.96 -2.09 -6.63
N THR A 73 7.69 -1.42 -7.51
CA THR A 73 7.16 -0.72 -8.69
C THR A 73 6.97 -1.65 -9.88
N ILE A 74 7.94 -2.52 -10.13
CA ILE A 74 7.91 -3.56 -11.16
C ILE A 74 8.29 -4.93 -10.58
N PRO A 75 7.88 -6.05 -11.19
CA PRO A 75 8.16 -7.41 -10.67
C PRO A 75 9.64 -7.70 -10.40
N GLU A 76 10.53 -7.07 -11.15
CA GLU A 76 11.99 -7.26 -11.06
C GLU A 76 12.62 -6.48 -9.90
N ASP A 77 11.95 -5.45 -9.38
CA ASP A 77 12.45 -4.68 -8.23
C ASP A 77 12.47 -5.55 -6.98
N LYS A 78 13.51 -5.39 -6.14
CA LYS A 78 13.52 -6.01 -4.82
C LYS A 78 12.45 -5.37 -3.93
N PRO A 79 11.45 -6.12 -3.42
CA PRO A 79 10.45 -5.60 -2.49
C PRO A 79 11.08 -4.94 -1.28
N GLN A 80 10.64 -3.73 -0.96
CA GLN A 80 11.06 -3.01 0.25
C GLN A 80 9.98 -3.13 1.32
N PRO A 81 10.30 -3.61 2.54
CA PRO A 81 9.32 -3.68 3.62
C PRO A 81 8.95 -2.27 4.11
N LEU A 82 7.72 -2.10 4.60
CA LEU A 82 7.21 -0.82 5.09
C LEU A 82 8.16 -0.15 6.11
N ASP A 83 8.76 -0.92 7.02
CA ASP A 83 9.63 -0.36 8.07
C ASP A 83 10.87 0.34 7.51
N ASP A 84 11.40 -0.13 6.38
CA ASP A 84 12.54 0.52 5.72
C ASP A 84 12.12 1.74 4.92
N ILE A 85 10.86 1.79 4.49
CA ILE A 85 10.26 2.96 3.83
C ILE A 85 9.99 4.07 4.86
N LEU A 86 9.43 3.72 6.02
CA LEU A 86 9.12 4.69 7.07
C LEU A 86 10.36 5.36 7.66
N LYS A 87 11.53 4.71 7.63
CA LYS A 87 12.82 5.34 7.99
C LYS A 87 13.24 6.46 7.03
N LYS A 88 12.71 6.48 5.80
CA LYS A 88 13.02 7.48 4.77
C LYS A 88 11.99 8.61 4.72
N PHE A 89 10.82 8.41 5.31
CA PHE A 89 9.80 9.44 5.46
C PHE A 89 10.20 10.44 6.55
#